data_AF-A0A6J5Y4F7-F1
#
_entry.id   AF-A0A6J5Y4F7-F1
#
_cell.length_a   1.000
_cell.length_b   1.000
_cell.length_c   1.000
_cell.angle_alpha   90.00
_cell.angle_beta   90.00
_cell.angle_gamma   90.00
#
_symmetry.space_group_name_H-M   'P 1'
#
loop_
_entity.id
_entity.type
_entity.pdbx_description
1 polymer ?
#
loop_
_entity_poly.entity_id
_entity_poly.type
_entity_poly.pdbx_seq_one_letter_code
_entity_poly.pdbx_strand_id
1 'polypeptide(L)'
;MFSKFEFDGKLNPTFVEGAFKLPLSSIRAYLKEPISPRFIHVGSAGITRPDRAGLDLSKQPPAVRLNKELDFILTFKLKQGEDLIRESGIPYTIVRTCALTEEPAGANLIFDQGDNITGKISREEVAQICVAALESPYASGKTFEVKSVVPFSEPFTVDPQNPPPEKDYNVYFKTLKDGITGKEILEHDPVPV
;
A
#
# COMPACT_ATOMS: atom_id res chain seq x y z
N MET A 1 47.70 13.72 11.74
CA MET A 1 46.98 12.43 11.85
C MET A 1 45.84 12.66 12.83
N PHE A 2 44.58 12.41 12.45
CA PHE A 2 43.40 12.85 13.23
C PHE A 2 42.91 11.84 14.28
N SER A 3 43.62 10.73 14.46
CA SER A 3 43.24 9.65 15.38
C SER A 3 43.80 9.92 16.78
N LYS A 4 42.99 9.65 17.81
CA LYS A 4 43.39 9.68 19.23
C LYS A 4 44.45 8.65 19.58
N PHE A 5 44.54 7.58 18.79
CA PHE A 5 45.47 6.47 18.96
C PHE A 5 46.34 6.27 17.71
N GLU A 6 47.59 5.92 17.92
CA GLU A 6 48.52 5.45 16.89
C GLU A 6 48.23 3.98 16.50
N PHE A 7 48.85 3.50 15.43
CA PHE A 7 48.67 2.11 14.96
C PHE A 7 49.07 1.05 15.99
N ASP A 8 49.93 1.41 16.96
CA ASP A 8 50.34 0.55 18.07
C ASP A 8 49.40 0.62 19.28
N GLY A 9 48.27 1.34 19.15
CA GLY A 9 47.27 1.52 20.20
C GLY A 9 47.66 2.50 21.30
N LYS A 10 48.85 3.13 21.24
CA LYS A 10 49.26 4.16 22.20
C LYS A 10 48.61 5.50 21.88
N LEU A 11 48.54 6.37 22.88
CA LEU A 11 48.00 7.71 22.75
C LEU A 11 48.87 8.52 21.77
N ASN A 12 48.25 9.15 20.78
CA ASN A 12 48.97 10.02 19.85
C ASN A 12 49.35 11.34 20.56
N PRO A 13 50.65 11.65 20.74
CA PRO A 13 51.08 12.85 21.46
C PRO A 13 50.79 14.15 20.70
N THR A 14 50.46 14.07 19.40
CA THR A 14 50.07 15.21 18.56
C THR A 14 48.56 15.37 18.42
N PHE A 15 47.77 14.53 19.10
CA PHE A 15 46.31 14.62 19.08
C PHE A 15 45.83 15.89 19.77
N VAL A 16 44.94 16.61 19.10
CA VAL A 16 44.25 17.78 19.64
C VAL A 16 42.75 17.54 19.48
N GLU A 17 41.99 17.66 20.57
CA GLU A 17 40.52 17.58 20.51
C GLU A 17 39.99 18.77 19.71
N GLY A 18 39.22 18.46 18.65
CA GLY A 18 38.55 19.44 17.82
C GLY A 18 37.08 19.11 17.68
N ALA A 19 36.26 20.10 17.31
CA ALA A 19 34.85 19.86 17.04
C ALA A 19 34.69 18.96 15.80
N PHE A 20 34.22 17.74 15.99
CA PHE A 20 33.86 16.83 14.91
C PHE A 20 32.33 16.79 14.77
N LYS A 21 31.85 17.03 13.55
CA LYS A 21 30.44 16.86 13.18
C LYS A 21 30.37 15.99 11.94
N LEU A 22 29.67 14.86 12.04
CA LEU A 22 29.30 14.04 10.89
C LEU A 22 27.81 14.26 10.60
N PRO A 23 27.45 15.17 9.68
CA PRO A 23 26.06 15.28 9.25
C PRO A 23 25.71 14.03 8.43
N LEU A 24 24.86 13.18 8.98
CA LEU A 24 24.29 12.04 8.27
C LEU A 24 22.98 12.47 7.61
N SER A 25 22.85 12.21 6.30
CA SER A 25 21.59 12.45 5.59
C SER A 25 20.57 11.35 5.84
N SER A 26 21.03 10.09 5.93
CA SER A 26 20.19 8.94 6.25
C SER A 26 21.02 7.74 6.71
N ILE A 27 20.40 6.84 7.46
CA ILE A 27 20.91 5.50 7.77
C ILE A 27 19.83 4.51 7.33
N ARG A 28 20.18 3.50 6.53
CA ARG A 28 19.24 2.44 6.12
C ARG A 28 19.94 1.08 6.12
N ALA A 29 19.18 0.02 6.39
CA ALA A 29 19.66 -1.33 6.17
C ALA A 29 19.92 -1.56 4.66
N TYR A 30 20.93 -2.37 4.34
CA TYR A 30 21.20 -2.72 2.94
C TYR A 30 20.02 -3.53 2.38
N LEU A 31 19.43 -3.04 1.30
CA LEU A 31 18.42 -3.74 0.52
C LEU A 31 19.00 -4.02 -0.86
N LYS A 32 18.99 -5.29 -1.26
CA LYS A 32 19.43 -5.69 -2.60
C LYS A 32 18.45 -5.13 -3.63
N GLU A 33 18.97 -4.37 -4.60
CA GLU A 33 18.18 -3.89 -5.73
C GLU A 33 17.91 -5.02 -6.74
N PRO A 34 16.72 -5.06 -7.37
CA PRO A 34 15.60 -4.14 -7.19
C PRO A 34 14.83 -4.41 -5.87
N ILE A 35 14.43 -3.35 -5.16
CA ILE A 35 13.71 -3.47 -3.89
C ILE A 35 12.27 -3.95 -4.13
N SER A 36 11.97 -5.17 -3.64
CA SER A 36 10.60 -5.65 -3.51
C SER A 36 10.00 -5.31 -2.13
N PRO A 37 8.66 -5.29 -2.01
CA PRO A 37 7.98 -5.08 -0.73
C PRO A 37 8.43 -6.08 0.34
N ARG A 38 8.57 -5.58 1.57
CA ARG A 38 8.81 -6.37 2.78
C ARG A 38 7.57 -6.46 3.67
N PHE A 39 6.59 -5.61 3.41
CA PHE A 39 5.33 -5.57 4.14
C PHE A 39 4.17 -5.40 3.17
N ILE A 40 3.19 -6.29 3.22
CA ILE A 40 1.93 -6.14 2.47
C ILE A 40 0.84 -5.82 3.47
N HIS A 41 0.15 -4.70 3.24
CA HIS A 41 -1.01 -4.32 4.02
C HIS A 41 -2.29 -4.54 3.23
N VAL A 42 -3.18 -5.38 3.75
CA VAL A 42 -4.52 -5.54 3.20
C VAL A 42 -5.43 -4.48 3.83
N GLY A 43 -5.66 -3.41 3.08
CA GLY A 43 -6.55 -2.32 3.42
C GLY A 43 -7.97 -2.55 2.90
N SER A 44 -8.76 -1.48 2.81
CA SER A 44 -10.12 -1.51 2.26
C SER A 44 -10.27 -0.43 1.22
N ALA A 45 -10.99 -0.72 0.14
CA ALA A 45 -11.52 0.34 -0.71
C ALA A 45 -12.60 1.14 0.06
N GLY A 46 -12.79 2.39 -0.31
CA GLY A 46 -13.70 3.34 0.32
C GLY A 46 -13.14 4.04 1.55
N ILE A 47 -11.83 3.97 1.79
CA ILE A 47 -11.20 4.43 3.02
C ILE A 47 -10.96 5.95 3.06
N THR A 48 -10.78 6.60 1.90
CA THR A 48 -10.63 8.07 1.80
C THR A 48 -11.95 8.76 1.42
N ARG A 49 -12.99 7.98 1.12
CA ARG A 49 -14.33 8.46 0.73
C ARG A 49 -15.16 9.13 1.83
N PRO A 50 -15.11 8.69 3.11
CA PRO A 50 -15.92 9.30 4.16
C PRO A 50 -15.61 10.80 4.35
N ASP A 51 -14.36 11.19 4.09
CA ASP A 51 -13.88 12.56 4.27
C ASP A 51 -13.88 13.37 2.95
N ARG A 52 -14.33 12.78 1.82
CA ARG A 52 -14.30 13.42 0.50
C ARG A 52 -15.49 14.38 0.32
N ALA A 53 -15.20 15.67 0.15
CA ALA A 53 -16.22 16.69 -0.10
C ALA A 53 -17.03 16.40 -1.37
N GLY A 54 -18.36 16.60 -1.30
CA GLY A 54 -19.28 16.44 -2.44
C GLY A 54 -19.67 15.01 -2.81
N LEU A 55 -19.27 14.00 -2.02
CA LEU A 55 -19.64 12.61 -2.27
C LEU A 55 -21.07 12.30 -1.77
N ASP A 56 -21.91 11.79 -2.67
CA ASP A 56 -23.24 11.28 -2.32
C ASP A 56 -23.12 9.97 -1.53
N LEU A 57 -23.14 10.07 -0.20
CA LEU A 57 -23.03 8.92 0.71
C LEU A 57 -24.15 7.90 0.46
N SER A 58 -25.34 8.29 0.01
CA SER A 58 -26.47 7.36 -0.16
C SER A 58 -26.19 6.25 -1.18
N LYS A 59 -25.33 6.52 -2.15
CA LYS A 59 -24.92 5.61 -3.22
C LYS A 59 -23.64 4.83 -2.90
N GLN A 60 -23.03 5.08 -1.75
CA GLN A 60 -21.80 4.40 -1.33
C GLN A 60 -22.08 3.05 -0.65
N PRO A 61 -21.09 2.15 -0.62
CA PRO A 61 -21.20 0.91 0.12
C PRO A 61 -21.51 1.14 1.62
N PRO A 62 -22.18 0.19 2.30
CA PRO A 62 -22.52 0.31 3.71
C PRO A 62 -21.33 0.65 4.60
N ALA A 63 -20.14 0.11 4.32
CA ALA A 63 -18.93 0.40 5.10
C ALA A 63 -18.56 1.90 5.11
N VAL A 64 -18.78 2.61 4.00
CA VAL A 64 -18.51 4.06 3.88
C VAL A 64 -19.61 4.86 4.56
N ARG A 65 -20.87 4.47 4.31
CA ARG A 65 -22.06 5.13 4.86
C ARG A 65 -22.14 5.04 6.39
N LEU A 66 -21.90 3.84 6.89
CA LEU A 66 -22.07 3.48 8.29
C LEU A 66 -20.74 3.54 9.05
N ASN A 67 -19.73 4.26 8.54
CA ASN A 67 -18.39 4.26 9.13
C ASN A 67 -18.43 4.66 10.62
N LYS A 68 -19.30 5.61 11.01
CA LYS A 68 -19.50 5.99 12.41
C LYS A 68 -20.15 4.89 13.26
N GLU A 69 -21.10 4.15 12.70
CA GLU A 69 -21.78 3.03 13.39
C GLU A 69 -20.92 1.76 13.42
N LEU A 70 -19.93 1.66 12.52
CA LEU A 70 -18.90 0.63 12.49
C LEU A 70 -17.63 1.07 13.25
N ASP A 71 -17.79 1.94 14.26
CA ASP A 71 -16.72 2.43 15.14
C ASP A 71 -15.50 3.01 14.40
N PHE A 72 -15.74 3.73 13.30
CA PHE A 72 -14.71 4.38 12.48
C PHE A 72 -13.67 3.41 11.92
N ILE A 73 -14.06 2.18 11.62
CA ILE A 73 -13.17 1.13 11.12
C ILE A 73 -12.35 1.55 9.89
N LEU A 74 -12.94 2.33 8.96
CA LEU A 74 -12.22 2.82 7.78
C LEU A 74 -11.21 3.90 8.17
N THR A 75 -11.59 4.81 9.06
CA THR A 75 -10.69 5.85 9.56
C THR A 75 -9.50 5.24 10.29
N PHE A 76 -9.71 4.18 11.07
CA PHE A 76 -8.63 3.46 11.75
C PHE A 76 -7.70 2.77 10.74
N LYS A 77 -8.26 2.05 9.75
CA LYS A 77 -7.44 1.43 8.69
C LYS A 77 -6.62 2.47 7.91
N LEU A 78 -7.12 3.71 7.73
CA LEU A 78 -6.37 4.76 7.03
C LEU A 78 -5.27 5.34 7.91
N LYS A 79 -5.66 5.90 9.06
CA LYS A 79 -4.76 6.66 9.93
C LYS A 79 -3.79 5.80 10.69
N GLN A 80 -4.25 4.67 11.24
CA GLN A 80 -3.41 3.78 12.05
C GLN A 80 -2.85 2.62 11.24
N GLY A 81 -3.50 2.23 10.14
CA GLY A 81 -3.01 1.18 9.25
C GLY A 81 -2.06 1.74 8.20
N GLU A 82 -2.64 2.38 7.18
CA GLU A 82 -1.89 2.77 6.00
C GLU A 82 -0.86 3.87 6.26
N ASP A 83 -1.19 4.91 7.02
CA ASP A 83 -0.29 6.05 7.23
C ASP A 83 0.96 5.69 8.04
N LEU A 84 0.81 4.92 9.12
CA LEU A 84 1.96 4.45 9.90
C LEU A 84 2.90 3.57 9.08
N ILE A 85 2.35 2.75 8.18
CA ILE A 85 3.18 1.93 7.28
C ILE A 85 3.96 2.81 6.31
N ARG A 86 3.32 3.87 5.77
CA ARG A 86 4.00 4.84 4.91
C ARG A 86 5.12 5.57 5.65
N GLU A 87 4.87 6.01 6.88
CA GLU A 87 5.82 6.71 7.73
C GLU A 87 6.98 5.81 8.22
N SER A 88 6.75 4.48 8.28
CA SER A 88 7.76 3.52 8.77
C SER A 88 9.04 3.44 7.92
N GLY A 89 8.98 3.86 6.65
CA GLY A 89 10.07 3.71 5.69
C GLY A 89 10.36 2.26 5.25
N ILE A 90 9.56 1.30 5.68
CA ILE A 90 9.64 -0.10 5.24
C ILE A 90 9.12 -0.18 3.80
N PRO A 91 9.81 -0.86 2.87
CA PRO A 91 9.25 -1.12 1.54
C PRO A 91 7.91 -1.85 1.67
N TYR A 92 6.83 -1.24 1.23
CA TYR A 92 5.48 -1.74 1.44
C TYR A 92 4.68 -1.84 0.14
N THR A 93 3.59 -2.59 0.19
CA THR A 93 2.47 -2.47 -0.77
C THR A 93 1.17 -2.43 0.01
N ILE A 94 0.27 -1.52 -0.36
CA ILE A 94 -1.05 -1.42 0.23
C ILE A 94 -2.08 -1.88 -0.80
N VAL A 95 -2.77 -2.98 -0.49
CA VAL A 95 -3.80 -3.60 -1.32
C VAL A 95 -5.16 -3.26 -0.72
N ARG A 96 -5.90 -2.36 -1.34
CA ARG A 96 -7.27 -1.99 -0.91
C ARG A 96 -8.29 -2.88 -1.58
N THR A 97 -8.82 -3.83 -0.82
CA THR A 97 -9.79 -4.77 -1.38
C THR A 97 -11.18 -4.15 -1.44
N CYS A 98 -11.90 -4.44 -2.52
CA CYS A 98 -13.36 -4.28 -2.56
C CYS A 98 -14.06 -5.34 -1.69
N ALA A 99 -15.39 -5.48 -1.80
CA ALA A 99 -16.15 -6.42 -0.97
C ALA A 99 -15.63 -7.87 -1.14
N LEU A 100 -15.24 -8.50 -0.04
CA LEU A 100 -14.67 -9.85 -0.07
C LEU A 100 -15.75 -10.92 -0.26
N THR A 101 -15.49 -11.90 -1.11
CA THR A 101 -16.34 -13.08 -1.32
C THR A 101 -15.56 -14.38 -1.09
N GLU A 102 -16.28 -15.48 -0.85
CA GLU A 102 -15.74 -16.86 -0.79
C GLU A 102 -15.77 -17.55 -2.16
N GLU A 103 -15.87 -16.77 -3.24
CA GLU A 103 -15.86 -17.29 -4.60
C GLU A 103 -14.44 -17.76 -4.97
N PRO A 104 -14.28 -18.69 -5.92
CA PRO A 104 -12.95 -19.11 -6.37
C PRO A 104 -12.17 -17.97 -7.03
N ALA A 105 -10.83 -18.05 -6.98
CA ALA A 105 -9.96 -17.19 -7.78
C ALA A 105 -10.10 -17.51 -9.29
N GLY A 106 -9.75 -16.55 -10.14
CA GLY A 106 -9.75 -16.74 -11.60
C GLY A 106 -10.52 -15.71 -12.40
N ALA A 107 -11.35 -14.90 -11.75
CA ALA A 107 -12.04 -13.81 -12.43
C ALA A 107 -11.05 -12.75 -12.93
N ASN A 108 -11.37 -12.08 -14.03
CA ASN A 108 -10.57 -10.95 -14.50
C ASN A 108 -10.63 -9.80 -13.49
N LEU A 109 -9.52 -9.09 -13.35
CA LEU A 109 -9.36 -8.06 -12.34
C LEU A 109 -9.19 -6.68 -12.94
N ILE A 110 -9.64 -5.69 -12.18
CA ILE A 110 -9.40 -4.28 -12.42
C ILE A 110 -8.64 -3.73 -11.22
N PHE A 111 -7.47 -3.16 -11.50
CA PHE A 111 -6.67 -2.40 -10.56
C PHE A 111 -6.87 -0.92 -10.85
N ASP A 112 -7.06 -0.12 -9.81
CA ASP A 112 -7.17 1.33 -9.92
C ASP A 112 -6.51 2.00 -8.71
N GLN A 113 -6.37 3.33 -8.75
CA GLN A 113 -5.82 4.11 -7.65
C GLN A 113 -6.66 5.36 -7.38
N GLY A 114 -6.62 5.84 -6.13
CA GLY A 114 -7.30 7.07 -5.73
C GLY A 114 -8.68 6.85 -5.12
N ASP A 115 -9.01 5.61 -4.77
CA ASP A 115 -10.23 5.20 -4.10
C ASP A 115 -11.51 5.45 -4.91
N ASN A 116 -11.50 5.04 -6.17
CA ASN A 116 -12.56 5.33 -7.14
C ASN A 116 -13.46 4.13 -7.47
N ILE A 117 -13.03 2.90 -7.17
CA ILE A 117 -13.75 1.69 -7.61
C ILE A 117 -14.62 1.06 -6.52
N THR A 118 -15.77 0.52 -6.93
CA THR A 118 -16.61 -0.36 -6.11
C THR A 118 -16.80 -1.69 -6.85
N GLY A 119 -16.93 -2.76 -6.07
CA GLY A 119 -17.14 -4.11 -6.60
C GLY A 119 -16.97 -5.17 -5.53
N LYS A 120 -16.66 -6.39 -5.99
CA LYS A 120 -16.28 -7.52 -5.13
C LYS A 120 -14.98 -8.17 -5.60
N ILE A 121 -14.37 -8.95 -4.73
CA ILE A 121 -13.20 -9.77 -5.05
C ILE A 121 -13.17 -11.02 -4.16
N SER A 122 -12.71 -12.14 -4.72
CA SER A 122 -12.46 -13.36 -3.97
C SER A 122 -11.33 -13.19 -2.95
N ARG A 123 -11.47 -13.77 -1.76
CA ARG A 123 -10.38 -13.86 -0.78
C ARG A 123 -9.17 -14.64 -1.30
N GLU A 124 -9.40 -15.67 -2.10
CA GLU A 124 -8.35 -16.47 -2.71
C GLU A 124 -7.52 -15.62 -3.68
N GLU A 125 -8.19 -14.81 -4.50
CA GLU A 125 -7.52 -13.90 -5.43
C GLU A 125 -6.70 -12.83 -4.69
N VAL A 126 -7.23 -12.30 -3.57
CA VAL A 126 -6.49 -11.34 -2.73
C VAL A 126 -5.22 -11.99 -2.18
N ALA A 127 -5.28 -13.24 -1.74
CA ALA A 127 -4.11 -13.96 -1.26
C ALA A 127 -3.04 -14.11 -2.36
N GLN A 128 -3.46 -14.47 -3.59
CA GLN A 128 -2.56 -14.57 -4.74
C GLN A 128 -1.89 -13.21 -5.07
N ILE A 129 -2.66 -12.11 -5.06
CA ILE A 129 -2.13 -10.76 -5.27
C ILE A 129 -1.09 -10.40 -4.19
N CYS A 130 -1.35 -10.73 -2.92
CA CYS A 130 -0.43 -10.43 -1.83
C CYS A 130 0.91 -11.16 -1.99
N VAL A 131 0.87 -12.44 -2.37
CA VAL A 131 2.08 -13.23 -2.63
C VAL A 131 2.83 -12.67 -3.84
N ALA A 132 2.15 -12.40 -4.94
CA ALA A 132 2.77 -11.84 -6.14
C ALA A 132 3.36 -10.44 -5.90
N ALA A 133 2.74 -9.63 -5.04
CA ALA A 133 3.25 -8.31 -4.68
C ALA A 133 4.58 -8.40 -3.91
N LEU A 134 4.76 -9.37 -3.02
CA LEU A 134 6.03 -9.56 -2.28
C LEU A 134 7.23 -9.83 -3.19
N GLU A 135 6.99 -10.51 -4.31
CA GLU A 135 8.03 -10.88 -5.27
C GLU A 135 8.25 -9.81 -6.36
N SER A 136 7.32 -8.87 -6.49
CA SER A 136 7.36 -7.85 -7.55
C SER A 136 7.96 -6.52 -7.09
N PRO A 137 9.09 -6.08 -7.67
CA PRO A 137 9.60 -4.73 -7.42
C PRO A 137 8.63 -3.63 -7.90
N TYR A 138 7.78 -3.92 -8.89
CA TYR A 138 6.82 -2.96 -9.42
C TYR A 138 5.70 -2.63 -8.44
N ALA A 139 5.44 -3.49 -7.45
CA ALA A 139 4.47 -3.28 -6.40
C ALA A 139 5.02 -2.46 -5.21
N SER A 140 6.33 -2.19 -5.18
CA SER A 140 7.00 -1.47 -4.09
C SER A 140 6.56 -0.02 -4.01
N GLY A 141 6.12 0.42 -2.83
CA GLY A 141 5.61 1.76 -2.56
C GLY A 141 4.21 2.04 -3.12
N LYS A 142 3.56 1.06 -3.76
CA LYS A 142 2.26 1.25 -4.42
C LYS A 142 1.09 1.09 -3.45
N THR A 143 0.09 1.94 -3.63
CA THR A 143 -1.27 1.79 -3.06
C THR A 143 -2.24 1.65 -4.22
N PHE A 144 -3.09 0.62 -4.19
CA PHE A 144 -4.08 0.40 -5.24
C PHE A 144 -5.33 -0.28 -4.71
N GLU A 145 -6.47 -0.01 -5.35
CA GLU A 145 -7.69 -0.78 -5.18
C GLU A 145 -7.76 -1.92 -6.19
N VAL A 146 -8.42 -3.01 -5.79
CA VAL A 146 -8.67 -4.14 -6.70
C VAL A 146 -10.11 -4.65 -6.61
N LYS A 147 -10.67 -5.00 -7.77
CA LYS A 147 -11.97 -5.67 -7.90
C LYS A 147 -11.98 -6.70 -9.02
N SER A 148 -12.93 -7.63 -8.95
CA SER A 148 -13.35 -8.48 -10.06
C SER A 148 -14.15 -7.67 -11.09
N VAL A 149 -14.06 -8.06 -12.37
CA VAL A 149 -14.97 -7.58 -13.42
C VAL A 149 -16.40 -8.10 -13.24
N VAL A 150 -16.58 -9.19 -12.49
CA VAL A 150 -17.87 -9.83 -12.28
C VAL A 150 -18.74 -8.94 -11.40
N PRO A 151 -19.97 -8.59 -11.84
CA PRO A 151 -20.90 -7.79 -11.05
C PRO A 151 -21.20 -8.43 -9.70
N PHE A 152 -21.49 -7.61 -8.69
CA PHE A 152 -21.81 -8.10 -7.35
C PHE A 152 -23.00 -9.09 -7.34
N SER A 153 -23.96 -8.91 -8.26
CA SER A 153 -25.16 -9.73 -8.41
C SER A 153 -24.94 -11.14 -8.96
N GLU A 154 -23.79 -11.42 -9.59
CA GLU A 154 -23.56 -12.67 -10.32
C GLU A 154 -22.46 -13.50 -9.66
N PRO A 155 -22.69 -14.76 -9.27
CA PRO A 155 -21.65 -15.58 -8.68
C PRO A 155 -20.58 -15.93 -9.71
N PHE A 156 -19.30 -15.82 -9.31
CA PHE A 156 -18.22 -16.35 -10.14
C PHE A 156 -18.02 -17.84 -9.85
N THR A 157 -17.94 -18.65 -10.90
CA THR A 157 -17.67 -20.09 -10.81
C THR A 157 -16.57 -20.47 -11.80
N VAL A 158 -15.77 -21.47 -11.42
CA VAL A 158 -14.69 -22.01 -12.26
C VAL A 158 -15.14 -23.34 -12.82
N ASP A 159 -15.02 -23.50 -14.14
CA ASP A 159 -15.21 -24.79 -14.79
C ASP A 159 -14.01 -25.71 -14.49
N PRO A 160 -14.19 -26.85 -13.79
CA PRO A 160 -13.10 -27.77 -13.49
C PRO A 160 -12.42 -28.35 -14.74
N GLN A 161 -13.11 -28.37 -15.90
CA GLN A 161 -12.55 -28.89 -17.16
C GLN A 161 -11.72 -27.84 -17.91
N ASN A 162 -11.89 -26.56 -17.58
CA ASN A 162 -11.15 -25.46 -18.19
C ASN A 162 -10.83 -24.41 -17.12
N PRO A 163 -9.86 -24.69 -16.24
CA PRO A 163 -9.49 -23.76 -15.18
C PRO A 163 -8.94 -22.46 -15.78
N PRO A 164 -9.19 -21.30 -15.13
CA PRO A 164 -8.64 -20.04 -15.55
C PRO A 164 -7.10 -20.10 -15.53
N PRO A 165 -6.43 -19.49 -16.53
CA PRO A 165 -4.97 -19.51 -16.59
C PRO A 165 -4.37 -18.76 -15.40
N GLU A 166 -3.14 -19.12 -15.04
CA GLU A 166 -2.35 -18.38 -14.07
C GLU A 166 -2.16 -16.93 -14.54
N LYS A 167 -2.38 -15.98 -13.64
CA LYS A 167 -2.32 -14.55 -13.97
C LYS A 167 -0.94 -13.99 -13.63
N ASP A 168 -0.33 -13.28 -14.58
CA ASP A 168 0.84 -12.45 -14.28
C ASP A 168 0.40 -11.10 -13.68
N TYR A 169 0.45 -11.00 -12.35
CA TYR A 169 0.09 -9.78 -11.64
C TYR A 169 1.03 -8.59 -11.94
N ASN A 170 2.25 -8.84 -12.44
CA ASN A 170 3.20 -7.77 -12.77
C ASN A 170 2.67 -6.85 -13.87
N VAL A 171 1.85 -7.38 -14.78
CA VAL A 171 1.22 -6.58 -15.84
C VAL A 171 0.38 -5.47 -15.21
N TYR A 172 -0.36 -5.79 -14.14
CA TYR A 172 -1.15 -4.79 -13.41
C TYR A 172 -0.26 -3.86 -12.59
N PHE A 173 0.72 -4.38 -11.84
CA PHE A 173 1.60 -3.55 -11.01
C PHE A 173 2.36 -2.49 -11.81
N LYS A 174 2.78 -2.81 -13.05
CA LYS A 174 3.44 -1.86 -13.96
C LYS A 174 2.56 -0.69 -14.38
N THR A 175 1.24 -0.83 -14.33
CA THR A 175 0.31 0.26 -14.67
C THR A 175 0.11 1.25 -13.52
N LEU A 176 0.53 0.90 -12.31
CA LEU A 176 0.34 1.70 -11.10
C LEU A 176 1.38 2.83 -10.99
N LYS A 177 0.89 4.03 -10.66
CA LYS A 177 1.69 5.23 -10.45
C LYS A 177 2.13 5.34 -8.99
N ASP A 178 3.28 5.97 -8.79
CA ASP A 178 3.79 6.29 -7.46
C ASP A 178 3.01 7.42 -6.81
N GLY A 179 2.86 7.35 -5.49
CA GLY A 179 2.29 8.44 -4.68
C GLY A 179 0.79 8.65 -4.80
N ILE A 180 0.03 7.79 -5.50
CA ILE A 180 -1.44 7.92 -5.57
C ILE A 180 -2.09 7.14 -4.43
N THR A 181 -2.77 7.85 -3.53
CA THR A 181 -3.41 7.27 -2.33
C THR A 181 -4.88 7.65 -2.18
N GLY A 182 -5.37 8.62 -2.93
CA GLY A 182 -6.71 9.19 -2.80
C GLY A 182 -6.81 10.27 -1.72
N LYS A 183 -5.75 10.50 -0.93
CA LYS A 183 -5.66 11.65 -0.01
C LYS A 183 -5.39 12.97 -0.73
N GLU A 184 -4.84 12.91 -1.94
CA GLU A 184 -4.52 14.11 -2.74
C GLU A 184 -5.80 14.93 -3.03
N ILE A 185 -6.96 14.26 -3.05
CA ILE A 185 -8.27 14.89 -3.24
C ILE A 185 -8.75 15.58 -1.95
N LEU A 186 -8.31 15.12 -0.78
CA LEU A 186 -8.64 15.72 0.52
C LEU A 186 -7.80 16.98 0.79
N GLU A 187 -6.59 17.05 0.24
CA GLU A 187 -5.66 18.17 0.42
C GLU A 187 -5.92 19.34 -0.54
N HIS A 188 -6.78 19.16 -1.55
CA HIS A 188 -6.98 20.14 -2.61
C HIS A 188 -8.07 21.19 -2.33
N ASP A 189 -8.65 21.24 -1.14
CA ASP A 189 -9.50 22.37 -0.72
C ASP A 189 -8.59 23.55 -0.27
N PRO A 190 -8.48 24.63 -1.07
CA PRO A 190 -7.84 25.83 -0.56
C PRO A 190 -8.78 26.40 0.51
N VAL A 191 -8.26 26.55 1.73
CA VAL A 191 -8.88 27.40 2.73
C VAL A 191 -9.13 28.76 2.06
N PRO A 192 -10.38 29.25 1.98
CA PRO A 192 -10.63 30.60 1.48
C PRO A 192 -9.93 31.56 2.44
N VAL A 193 -8.94 32.29 1.92
CA VAL A 193 -8.34 33.46 2.59
C VAL A 193 -9.33 34.62 2.51
#